data_AF-A0A9P0JCH0-F1
#
_entry.id   AF-A0A9P0JCH0-F1
#
_cell.length_a   1.000
_cell.length_b   1.000
_cell.length_c   1.000
_cell.angle_alpha   90.00
_cell.angle_beta   90.00
_cell.angle_gamma   90.00
#
_symmetry.space_group_name_H-M   'P 1'
#
loop_
_entity.id
_entity.type
_entity.pdbx_description
1 polymer ?
#
loop_
_entity_poly.entity_id
_entity_poly.type
_entity_poly.pdbx_seq_one_letter_code
_entity_poly.pdbx_strand_id
1 'polypeptide(L)'
;MLEKDVKDKPEEATMPVPHIGEDVKDKPEEAIVDIPTIYTILPGIQRNTKIYVDNFGYKYYKKKNHINTITLICDRQRNPSKPICYGIASISIDATDNRISIRTPHNHEPTVFDLNVPILRYALTERGLDPNITTRSVRSIYNTEIIWHREAAQNYTYTQTKARVRRMRRLRKLQC
;
A
#
# COMPACT_ATOMS: atom_id res chain seq x y z
N MET A 1 63.05 -60.86 57.51
CA MET A 1 62.89 -62.06 56.67
C MET A 1 62.26 -61.61 55.35
N LEU A 2 62.97 -61.84 54.24
CA LEU A 2 62.53 -61.95 52.83
C LEU A 2 61.89 -60.68 52.19
N GLU A 3 62.57 -59.98 51.27
CA GLU A 3 62.63 -60.20 49.80
C GLU A 3 61.21 -60.21 49.15
N LYS A 4 60.85 -59.49 48.06
CA LYS A 4 61.55 -59.02 46.85
C LYS A 4 60.63 -58.09 46.01
N ASP A 5 61.26 -57.51 45.00
CA ASP A 5 60.85 -56.51 43.99
C ASP A 5 59.64 -56.78 43.05
N VAL A 6 59.21 -55.70 42.36
CA VAL A 6 59.07 -55.52 40.89
C VAL A 6 57.79 -54.79 40.43
N LYS A 7 58.04 -53.71 39.66
CA LYS A 7 57.22 -52.99 38.64
C LYS A 7 55.93 -53.64 38.15
N ASP A 8 54.91 -52.80 37.89
CA ASP A 8 54.41 -52.54 36.52
C ASP A 8 53.48 -51.31 36.44
N LYS A 9 53.72 -50.46 35.43
CA LYS A 9 52.74 -49.57 34.78
C LYS A 9 52.21 -50.36 33.57
N PRO A 10 50.91 -50.34 33.25
CA PRO A 10 50.35 -49.33 32.34
C PRO A 10 48.91 -48.95 32.84
N GLU A 11 48.00 -48.24 32.20
CA GLU A 11 47.70 -47.93 30.80
C GLU A 11 46.66 -46.78 30.81
N GLU A 12 46.64 -46.02 29.74
CA GLU A 12 45.75 -44.89 29.47
C GLU A 12 44.28 -45.31 29.39
N ALA A 13 43.39 -44.67 30.15
CA ALA A 13 41.94 -44.79 29.98
C ALA A 13 41.27 -43.42 30.14
N THR A 14 40.92 -42.87 29.00
CA THR A 14 40.25 -41.60 28.77
C THR A 14 38.73 -41.73 29.00
N MET A 15 38.10 -40.60 29.38
CA MET A 15 36.66 -40.22 29.28
C MET A 15 35.78 -40.30 30.55
N PRO A 16 34.70 -39.48 30.66
CA PRO A 16 34.42 -38.17 30.04
C PRO A 16 34.07 -37.05 31.06
N VAL A 17 34.35 -35.81 30.65
CA VAL A 17 33.94 -34.56 31.32
C VAL A 17 32.40 -34.41 31.21
N PRO A 18 31.70 -33.93 32.25
CA PRO A 18 30.27 -33.68 32.17
C PRO A 18 29.98 -32.63 31.09
N HIS A 19 29.07 -32.96 30.16
CA HIS A 19 28.54 -32.03 29.17
C HIS A 19 27.88 -30.84 29.88
N ILE A 20 28.54 -29.69 29.79
CA ILE A 20 27.92 -28.38 29.96
C ILE A 20 26.85 -28.31 28.88
N GLY A 21 25.59 -28.24 29.30
CA GLY A 21 24.46 -28.03 28.40
C GLY A 21 24.77 -26.84 27.51
N GLU A 22 24.82 -27.08 26.20
CA GLU A 22 24.85 -26.02 25.22
C GLU A 22 23.59 -25.19 25.43
N ASP A 23 23.76 -23.98 25.96
CA ASP A 23 22.78 -22.92 25.83
C ASP A 23 22.58 -22.71 24.33
N VAL A 24 21.57 -23.41 23.78
CA VAL A 24 20.99 -23.10 22.49
C VAL A 24 20.49 -21.67 22.63
N LYS A 25 21.31 -20.72 22.17
CA LYS A 25 20.87 -19.37 21.90
C LYS A 25 19.73 -19.49 20.90
N ASP A 26 18.50 -19.48 21.40
CA ASP A 26 17.31 -19.18 20.64
C ASP A 26 17.60 -17.85 19.94
N LYS A 27 17.98 -17.95 18.65
CA LYS A 27 17.98 -16.78 17.78
C LYS A 27 16.53 -16.27 17.81
N PRO A 28 16.28 -15.00 18.13
CA PRO A 28 14.94 -14.47 18.00
C PRO A 28 14.53 -14.69 16.54
N GLU A 29 13.48 -15.49 16.36
CA GLU A 29 12.82 -15.68 15.09
C GLU A 29 12.58 -14.29 14.51
N GLU A 30 13.30 -13.93 13.45
CA GLU A 30 13.17 -12.62 12.82
C GLU A 30 11.71 -12.50 12.40
N ALA A 31 10.93 -11.69 13.11
CA ALA A 31 9.55 -11.43 12.77
C ALA A 31 9.53 -10.95 11.32
N ILE A 32 8.97 -11.78 10.43
CA ILE A 32 8.81 -11.44 9.02
C ILE A 32 7.86 -10.25 9.00
N VAL A 33 8.42 -9.05 8.96
CA VAL A 33 7.64 -7.84 8.75
C VAL A 33 7.15 -7.94 7.32
N ASP A 34 5.87 -8.23 7.19
CA ASP A 34 5.22 -8.28 5.89
C ASP A 34 5.32 -6.87 5.29
N ILE A 35 5.92 -6.75 4.09
CA ILE A 35 6.12 -5.48 3.40
C ILE A 35 5.26 -5.47 2.14
N PRO A 36 4.58 -4.36 1.82
CA PRO A 36 3.86 -4.23 0.56
C PRO A 36 4.78 -4.43 -0.65
N THR A 37 4.36 -5.28 -1.60
CA THR A 37 5.17 -5.68 -2.76
C THR A 37 4.57 -5.26 -4.08
N ILE A 38 3.24 -5.12 -4.14
CA ILE A 38 2.50 -4.76 -5.36
C ILE A 38 1.61 -3.55 -5.12
N TYR A 39 1.27 -2.85 -6.20
CA TYR A 39 0.34 -1.73 -6.15
C TYR A 39 -0.66 -1.73 -7.31
N THR A 40 -1.75 -1.01 -7.11
CA THR A 40 -2.76 -0.71 -8.11
C THR A 40 -2.91 0.80 -8.28
N ILE A 41 -3.28 1.24 -9.48
CA ILE A 41 -3.50 2.64 -9.79
C ILE A 41 -4.98 2.91 -9.88
N LEU A 42 -5.45 3.89 -9.13
CA LEU A 42 -6.84 4.34 -9.14
C LEU A 42 -6.96 5.79 -9.58
N PRO A 43 -8.09 6.18 -10.17
CA PRO A 43 -8.38 7.57 -10.42
C PRO A 43 -8.39 8.39 -9.13
N GLY A 44 -7.76 9.56 -9.16
CA GLY A 44 -7.72 10.47 -8.02
C GLY A 44 -8.99 11.28 -7.82
N ILE A 45 -9.04 12.01 -6.70
CA ILE A 45 -10.18 12.87 -6.35
C ILE A 45 -10.35 13.97 -7.40
N GLN A 46 -9.25 14.56 -7.84
CA GLN A 46 -9.21 15.55 -8.91
C GLN A 46 -9.11 14.85 -10.28
N ARG A 47 -9.68 15.48 -11.31
CA ARG A 47 -9.60 14.95 -12.68
C ARG A 47 -8.14 14.84 -13.12
N ASN A 48 -7.81 13.76 -13.85
CA ASN A 48 -6.46 13.45 -14.35
C ASN A 48 -5.39 13.25 -13.26
N THR A 49 -5.78 13.12 -11.99
CA THR A 49 -4.86 12.70 -10.92
C THR A 49 -4.95 11.21 -10.69
N LYS A 50 -3.89 10.63 -10.14
CA LYS A 50 -3.79 9.19 -9.84
C LYS A 50 -3.54 8.99 -8.35
N ILE A 51 -4.08 7.93 -7.80
CA ILE A 51 -3.78 7.41 -6.46
C ILE A 51 -3.15 6.04 -6.66
N TYR A 52 -2.07 5.78 -5.93
CA TYR A 52 -1.41 4.48 -5.91
C TYR A 52 -1.80 3.79 -4.60
N VAL A 53 -2.27 2.56 -4.66
CA VAL A 53 -2.71 1.81 -3.48
C VAL A 53 -1.95 0.50 -3.45
N ASP A 54 -1.25 0.22 -2.37
CA ASP A 54 -0.53 -1.05 -2.22
C ASP A 54 -1.46 -2.20 -1.79
N ASN A 55 -0.93 -3.41 -1.74
CA ASN A 55 -1.68 -4.60 -1.35
C ASN A 55 -2.16 -4.61 0.12
N PHE A 56 -1.66 -3.70 0.97
CA PHE A 56 -2.11 -3.55 2.35
C PHE A 56 -3.12 -2.41 2.53
N GLY A 57 -3.40 -1.64 1.48
CA GLY A 57 -4.38 -0.56 1.49
C GLY A 57 -3.80 0.81 1.87
N TYR A 58 -2.48 0.96 1.93
CA TYR A 58 -1.87 2.28 2.04
C TYR A 58 -2.02 3.04 0.74
N LYS A 59 -2.39 4.32 0.86
CA LYS A 59 -2.58 5.23 -0.27
C LYS A 59 -1.39 6.15 -0.40
N TYR A 60 -0.97 6.34 -1.66
CA TYR A 60 0.11 7.23 -2.01
C TYR A 60 -0.26 8.17 -3.15
N TYR A 61 0.41 9.32 -3.15
CA TYR A 61 0.39 10.30 -4.22
C TYR A 61 1.79 10.48 -4.80
N LYS A 62 1.85 10.72 -6.11
CA LYS A 62 3.10 11.07 -6.79
C LYS A 62 3.69 12.36 -6.21
N LYS A 63 4.96 12.32 -5.81
CA LYS A 63 5.74 13.48 -5.38
C LYS A 63 6.64 13.99 -6.51
N LYS A 64 7.47 13.12 -7.07
CA LYS A 64 8.50 13.49 -8.05
C LYS A 64 8.80 12.34 -9.01
N ASN A 65 9.10 12.69 -10.25
CA ASN A 65 9.68 11.75 -11.21
C ASN A 65 11.22 11.80 -11.13
N HIS A 66 11.83 10.63 -11.17
CA HIS A 66 13.25 10.42 -11.40
C HIS A 66 13.44 9.77 -12.78
N ILE A 67 14.68 9.43 -13.14
CA ILE A 67 15.02 8.90 -14.47
C ILE A 67 14.23 7.60 -14.74
N ASN A 68 14.29 6.63 -13.82
CA ASN A 68 13.63 5.32 -13.98
C ASN A 68 12.54 5.04 -12.94
N THR A 69 12.34 5.93 -11.98
CA THR A 69 11.45 5.69 -10.84
C THR A 69 10.57 6.89 -10.53
N ILE A 70 9.43 6.64 -9.90
CA ILE A 70 8.53 7.66 -9.39
C ILE A 70 8.54 7.57 -7.86
N THR A 71 8.81 8.69 -7.20
CA THR A 71 8.70 8.80 -5.75
C THR A 71 7.26 9.07 -5.35
N LEU A 72 6.74 8.24 -4.46
CA LEU A 72 5.40 8.29 -3.90
C LEU A 72 5.44 8.70 -2.42
N ILE A 73 4.46 9.47 -1.98
CA ILE A 73 4.28 9.87 -0.58
C ILE A 73 2.93 9.45 -0.05
N CYS A 74 2.88 9.09 1.23
CA CYS A 74 1.64 8.75 1.93
C CYS A 74 0.56 9.86 1.79
N ASP A 75 -0.70 9.45 1.65
CA ASP A 75 -1.91 10.29 1.74
C ASP A 75 -1.85 11.30 2.89
N ARG A 76 -1.46 10.86 4.09
CA ARG A 76 -1.44 11.71 5.29
C ARG A 76 -0.43 12.87 5.20
N GLN A 77 0.55 12.85 4.31
CA GLN A 77 1.44 14.01 4.08
C GLN A 77 0.73 15.19 3.42
N ARG A 78 -0.37 14.92 2.70
CA ARG A 78 -1.17 15.96 2.02
C ARG A 78 -2.44 16.32 2.78
N ASN A 79 -2.72 15.65 3.90
CA ASN A 79 -3.96 15.77 4.63
C ASN A 79 -3.70 16.36 6.02
N PRO A 80 -3.88 17.69 6.20
CA PRO A 80 -3.60 18.35 7.47
C PRO A 80 -4.55 17.93 8.60
N SER A 81 -5.67 17.28 8.28
CA SER A 81 -6.65 16.81 9.27
C SER A 81 -6.27 15.49 9.94
N LYS A 82 -5.19 14.83 9.53
CA LYS A 82 -4.73 13.55 10.09
C LYS A 82 -3.31 13.68 10.66
N PRO A 83 -2.92 12.83 11.63
CA PRO A 83 -1.53 12.76 12.09
C PRO A 83 -0.59 12.52 10.91
N ILE A 84 0.50 13.29 10.87
CA ILE A 84 1.47 13.24 9.77
C ILE A 84 2.14 11.88 9.69
N CYS A 85 2.27 11.36 8.47
CA CYS A 85 2.99 10.13 8.17
C CYS A 85 4.10 10.40 7.18
N TYR A 86 5.33 10.05 7.52
CA TYR A 86 6.47 10.25 6.60
C TYR A 86 6.71 9.07 5.66
N GLY A 87 5.72 8.17 5.50
CA GLY A 87 5.82 7.01 4.63
C GLY A 87 6.12 7.39 3.17
N ILE A 88 7.16 6.78 2.60
CA ILE A 88 7.67 7.02 1.25
C ILE A 88 7.83 5.68 0.56
N ALA A 89 7.42 5.62 -0.70
CA ALA A 89 7.63 4.48 -1.58
C ALA A 89 8.19 4.92 -2.92
N SER A 90 8.72 3.98 -3.69
CA SER A 90 9.09 4.17 -5.09
C SER A 90 8.54 3.06 -5.96
N ILE A 91 8.15 3.44 -7.17
CA ILE A 91 7.71 2.52 -8.23
C ILE A 91 8.54 2.78 -9.50
N SER A 92 8.51 1.84 -10.45
CA SER A 92 9.05 2.07 -11.78
C SER A 92 8.28 3.17 -12.52
N ILE A 93 8.94 3.83 -13.48
CA ILE A 93 8.24 4.69 -14.45
C ILE A 93 7.47 3.88 -15.49
N ASP A 94 7.87 2.62 -15.69
CA ASP A 94 7.14 1.66 -16.52
C ASP A 94 5.81 1.30 -15.85
N ALA A 95 4.72 1.63 -16.53
CA ALA A 95 3.36 1.40 -16.03
C ALA A 95 2.94 -0.09 -16.06
N THR A 96 3.71 -0.95 -16.74
CA THR A 96 3.48 -2.40 -16.74
C THR A 96 4.06 -3.07 -15.49
N ASP A 97 5.04 -2.43 -14.83
CA ASP A 97 5.61 -2.90 -13.58
C ASP A 97 4.75 -2.44 -12.39
N ASN A 98 4.09 -3.42 -11.76
CA ASN A 98 3.21 -3.21 -10.62
C ASN A 98 3.91 -3.39 -9.27
N ARG A 99 5.25 -3.44 -9.23
CA ARG A 99 6.02 -3.57 -7.99
C ARG A 99 6.18 -2.24 -7.29
N ILE A 100 6.07 -2.27 -5.96
CA ILE A 100 6.33 -1.12 -5.09
C ILE A 100 7.47 -1.44 -4.12
N SER A 101 8.32 -0.45 -3.88
CA SER A 101 9.40 -0.56 -2.89
C SER A 101 9.20 0.50 -1.81
N ILE A 102 9.01 0.05 -0.57
CA ILE A 102 8.86 0.94 0.59
C ILE A 102 10.23 1.44 1.02
N ARG A 103 10.41 2.76 1.07
CA ARG A 103 11.65 3.41 1.54
C ARG A 103 11.56 3.89 2.98
N THR A 104 10.38 4.33 3.38
CA THR A 104 10.09 4.75 4.75
C THR A 104 8.76 4.13 5.14
N PRO A 105 8.71 3.35 6.24
CA PRO A 105 7.49 2.66 6.66
C PRO A 105 6.41 3.65 7.12
N HIS A 106 5.18 3.16 7.17
CA HIS A 106 4.06 3.92 7.74
C HIS A 106 4.07 3.87 9.27
N ASN A 107 3.54 4.92 9.88
CA ASN A 107 3.36 5.06 11.33
C ASN A 107 1.87 4.99 11.72
N HIS A 108 1.06 4.33 10.90
CA HIS A 108 -0.38 4.25 11.10
C HIS A 108 -0.95 3.03 10.39
N GLU A 109 -2.11 2.56 10.81
CA GLU A 109 -2.82 1.50 10.12
C GLU A 109 -3.37 1.94 8.75
N PRO A 110 -3.49 1.02 7.78
CA PRO A 110 -4.20 1.26 6.53
C PRO A 110 -5.64 1.71 6.79
N THR A 111 -6.18 2.53 5.89
CA THR A 111 -7.58 2.95 5.98
C THR A 111 -8.43 2.02 5.11
N VAL A 112 -9.51 1.46 5.67
CA VAL A 112 -10.53 0.73 4.89
C VAL A 112 -10.99 1.64 3.76
N PHE A 113 -10.84 1.15 2.53
CA PHE A 113 -11.02 1.95 1.34
C PHE A 113 -11.66 1.13 0.23
N ASP A 114 -12.84 1.58 -0.20
CA ASP A 114 -13.52 0.98 -1.33
C ASP A 114 -12.84 1.42 -2.63
N LEU A 115 -12.16 0.47 -3.29
CA LEU A 115 -11.43 0.65 -4.54
C LEU A 115 -12.36 0.98 -5.72
N ASN A 116 -13.64 0.62 -5.64
CA ASN A 116 -14.63 0.83 -6.70
C ASN A 116 -15.17 2.27 -6.71
N VAL A 117 -15.21 2.93 -5.55
CA VAL A 117 -15.72 4.32 -5.45
C VAL A 117 -14.88 5.33 -6.26
N PRO A 118 -13.54 5.29 -6.28
CA PRO A 118 -12.72 6.05 -7.24
C PRO A 118 -13.10 5.82 -8.71
N ILE A 119 -13.34 4.56 -9.09
CA ILE A 119 -13.65 4.18 -10.47
C ILE A 119 -15.00 4.78 -10.88
N LEU A 120 -16.04 4.59 -10.07
CA LEU A 120 -17.36 5.19 -10.29
C LEU A 120 -17.27 6.72 -10.37
N ARG A 121 -16.53 7.35 -9.45
CA ARG A 121 -16.33 8.82 -9.47
C ARG A 121 -15.69 9.30 -10.76
N TYR A 122 -14.75 8.55 -11.31
CA TYR A 122 -14.12 8.86 -12.59
C TYR A 122 -15.12 8.76 -13.74
N ALA A 123 -15.84 7.64 -13.86
CA ALA A 123 -16.84 7.42 -14.90
C ALA A 123 -17.94 8.51 -14.91
N LEU A 124 -18.45 8.85 -13.72
CA LEU A 124 -19.41 9.94 -13.53
C LEU A 124 -18.84 11.31 -13.93
N THR A 125 -17.54 11.54 -13.71
CA THR A 125 -16.87 12.79 -14.06
C THR A 125 -16.74 12.91 -15.57
N GLU A 126 -16.28 11.86 -16.24
CA GLU A 126 -16.10 11.87 -17.69
C GLU A 126 -17.45 12.03 -18.39
N ARG A 127 -18.48 11.26 -18.02
CA ARG A 127 -19.84 11.45 -18.58
C ARG A 127 -20.45 12.81 -18.21
N GLY A 128 -20.19 13.31 -17.01
CA GLY A 128 -20.70 14.59 -16.55
C GLY A 128 -20.14 15.79 -17.32
N LEU A 129 -18.94 15.62 -17.89
CA LEU A 129 -18.21 16.63 -18.65
C LEU A 129 -18.25 16.41 -20.16
N ASP A 130 -18.73 15.26 -20.64
CA ASP A 130 -18.82 14.95 -22.06
C ASP A 130 -19.66 16.02 -22.80
N PRO A 131 -19.07 16.77 -23.75
CA PRO A 131 -19.77 17.81 -24.50
C PRO A 131 -20.99 17.26 -25.26
N ASN A 132 -20.95 16.01 -25.72
CA ASN A 132 -22.03 15.38 -26.49
C ASN A 132 -23.22 14.97 -25.59
N ILE A 133 -23.03 14.96 -24.27
CA ILE A 133 -23.99 14.45 -23.28
C ILE A 133 -24.33 15.52 -22.23
N THR A 134 -23.87 16.77 -22.42
CA THR A 134 -24.02 17.86 -21.44
C THR A 134 -25.47 18.16 -21.05
N THR A 135 -26.43 17.85 -21.92
CA THR A 135 -27.89 18.03 -21.70
C THR A 135 -28.51 16.97 -20.79
N ARG A 136 -27.86 15.81 -20.57
CA ARG A 136 -28.38 14.79 -19.66
C ARG A 136 -28.39 15.30 -18.22
N SER A 137 -29.51 15.04 -17.55
CA SER A 137 -29.64 15.31 -16.11
C SER A 137 -28.60 14.50 -15.33
N VAL A 138 -28.08 15.07 -14.24
CA VAL A 138 -27.11 14.35 -13.40
C VAL A 138 -27.70 13.06 -12.83
N ARG A 139 -29.03 13.00 -12.66
CA ARG A 139 -29.71 11.78 -12.22
C ARG A 139 -29.67 10.67 -13.27
N SER A 140 -29.88 11.02 -14.53
CA SER A 140 -29.75 10.09 -15.65
C SER A 140 -28.33 9.50 -15.74
N ILE A 141 -27.31 10.35 -15.57
CA ILE A 141 -25.90 9.91 -15.55
C ILE A 141 -25.65 8.94 -14.40
N TYR A 142 -26.07 9.29 -13.17
CA TYR A 142 -25.90 8.43 -12.01
C TYR A 142 -26.56 7.06 -12.17
N ASN A 143 -27.83 7.04 -12.60
CA ASN A 143 -28.58 5.80 -12.77
C ASN A 143 -27.96 4.90 -13.85
N THR A 144 -27.32 5.45 -14.88
CA THR A 144 -26.62 4.63 -15.87
C THR A 144 -25.31 4.06 -15.32
N GLU A 145 -24.49 4.87 -14.62
CA GLU A 145 -23.19 4.38 -14.14
C GLU A 145 -23.32 3.36 -13.01
N ILE A 146 -24.34 3.48 -12.16
CA ILE A 146 -24.52 2.58 -11.02
C ILE A 146 -24.84 1.13 -11.46
N ILE A 147 -25.41 0.96 -12.66
CA ILE A 147 -25.68 -0.37 -13.24
C ILE A 147 -24.36 -1.11 -13.48
N TRP A 148 -23.32 -0.39 -13.92
CA TRP A 148 -21.99 -0.91 -14.23
C TRP A 148 -21.05 -0.94 -13.01
N HIS A 149 -21.31 -0.11 -12.00
CA HIS A 149 -20.49 0.02 -10.79
C HIS A 149 -21.32 -0.23 -9.52
N ARG A 150 -21.98 -1.39 -9.46
CA ARG A 150 -22.92 -1.72 -8.37
C ARG A 150 -22.26 -1.75 -7.00
N GLU A 151 -21.02 -2.24 -6.92
CA GLU A 151 -20.28 -2.33 -5.65
C GLU A 151 -20.03 -0.94 -5.04
N ALA A 152 -19.63 0.03 -5.88
CA ALA A 152 -19.40 1.41 -5.44
C ALA A 152 -20.68 2.14 -5.00
N ALA A 153 -21.86 1.67 -5.41
CA ALA A 153 -23.16 2.28 -5.10
C ALA A 153 -23.44 2.33 -3.59
N GLN A 154 -22.95 1.32 -2.86
CA GLN A 154 -23.14 1.20 -1.42
C GLN A 154 -22.48 2.36 -0.66
N ASN A 155 -21.34 2.83 -1.19
CA ASN A 155 -20.48 3.83 -0.55
C ASN A 155 -20.47 5.18 -1.31
N TYR A 156 -21.23 5.32 -2.40
CA TYR A 156 -21.28 6.54 -3.21
C TYR A 156 -22.69 6.90 -3.69
N THR A 157 -23.20 8.01 -3.16
CA THR A 157 -24.59 8.44 -3.31
C THR A 157 -24.82 9.34 -4.52
N TYR A 158 -26.08 9.43 -4.94
CA TYR A 158 -26.54 10.41 -5.92
C TYR A 158 -26.23 11.86 -5.50
N THR A 159 -26.39 12.19 -4.21
CA THR A 159 -26.13 13.54 -3.69
C THR A 159 -24.66 13.93 -3.88
N GLN A 160 -23.73 13.02 -3.59
CA GLN A 160 -22.30 13.21 -3.83
C GLN A 160 -22.00 13.37 -5.33
N THR A 161 -22.64 12.56 -6.18
CA THR A 161 -22.54 12.67 -7.64
C THR A 161 -23.00 14.03 -8.14
N LYS A 162 -24.16 14.50 -7.67
CA LYS A 162 -24.75 15.80 -8.02
C LYS A 162 -23.81 16.95 -7.66
N ALA A 163 -23.26 16.95 -6.45
CA ALA A 163 -22.31 17.96 -6.01
C ALA A 163 -21.03 17.96 -6.87
N ARG A 164 -20.47 16.77 -7.14
CA ARG A 164 -19.25 16.59 -7.93
C ARG A 164 -19.43 17.08 -9.37
N VAL A 165 -20.43 16.59 -10.09
CA VAL A 165 -20.67 16.95 -11.51
C VAL A 165 -20.93 18.44 -11.65
N ARG A 166 -21.73 19.05 -10.75
CA ARG A 166 -21.97 20.50 -10.75
C ARG A 166 -20.68 21.29 -10.55
N ARG A 167 -19.84 20.90 -9.58
CA ARG A 167 -18.53 21.53 -9.35
C ARG A 167 -17.66 21.45 -10.61
N MET A 168 -17.59 20.29 -11.25
CA MET A 168 -16.77 20.09 -12.45
C MET A 168 -17.28 20.89 -13.65
N ARG A 169 -18.59 20.90 -13.91
CA ARG A 169 -19.19 21.72 -14.96
C ARG A 169 -18.94 23.21 -14.74
N ARG A 170 -19.00 23.68 -13.48
CA ARG A 170 -18.67 25.08 -13.13
C ARG A 170 -17.20 25.40 -13.42
N LEU A 171 -16.27 24.53 -13.01
CA LEU A 171 -14.84 24.73 -13.25
C LEU A 171 -14.51 24.78 -14.75
N ARG A 172 -15.16 23.94 -15.58
CA ARG A 172 -15.00 23.99 -17.03
C ARG A 172 -15.41 25.35 -17.62
N LYS A 173 -16.51 25.94 -17.14
CA LYS A 173 -16.97 27.26 -17.61
C LYS A 173 -16.02 28.41 -17.25
N LEU A 174 -15.25 28.28 -16.17
CA LEU A 174 -14.28 29.29 -15.73
C LEU A 174 -12.94 29.19 -16.47
N GLN A 175 -12.72 28.12 -17.24
CA GLN A 175 -11.53 27.90 -18.06
C GLN A 175 -11.74 28.31 -19.53
N CYS A 176 -12.92 28.81 -19.87
CA CYS A 176 -13.29 29.32 -21.19
C CYS A 176 -13.26 30.85 -21.18
#